data_AF-A0A7X8ULB8-F1
#
_entry.id   AF-A0A7X8ULB8-F1
#
_cell.length_a   1.000
_cell.length_b   1.000
_cell.length_c   1.000
_cell.angle_alpha   90.00
_cell.angle_beta   90.00
_cell.angle_gamma   90.00
#
_symmetry.space_group_name_H-M   'P 1'
#
loop_
_entity.id
_entity.type
_entity.pdbx_description
1 polymer ?
#
loop_
_entity_poly.entity_id
_entity_poly.type
_entity_poly.pdbx_seq_one_letter_code
_entity_poly.pdbx_strand_id
1 'polypeptide(L)'
;MAPENRHAHPNYASGEDYILEFRSFRYGFNTIDFGQRVEMAAVELGLVEAGMLLHDERADLVQLVAGGSVEFPVSPLGEYLLQRGDEVLSLHGEDLVYWLRELVFRSAWLDLRLIEGQLEVAFDDENGTFAYFPAGHRSRRIGPPPHPSWREVAYTR
;
A
#
# COMPACT_ATOMS: atom_id res chain seq x y z
N MET A 1 -2.03 3.10 -39.32
CA MET A 1 -2.66 3.01 -38.00
C MET A 1 -1.55 2.80 -36.99
N ALA A 2 -1.17 3.84 -36.24
CA ALA A 2 -0.17 3.72 -35.18
C ALA A 2 -0.71 2.75 -34.11
N PRO A 3 0.14 1.95 -33.43
CA PRO A 3 -0.31 1.16 -32.31
C PRO A 3 -0.81 2.13 -31.24
N GLU A 4 -2.12 2.12 -31.01
CA GLU A 4 -2.74 2.83 -29.91
C GLU A 4 -2.02 2.40 -28.63
N ASN A 5 -1.46 3.37 -27.93
CA ASN A 5 -0.58 3.16 -26.79
C ASN A 5 -1.40 2.56 -25.64
N ARG A 6 -1.55 1.22 -25.63
CA ARG A 6 -2.26 0.45 -24.59
C ARG A 6 -1.65 0.63 -23.19
N HIS A 7 -0.58 1.41 -23.07
CA HIS A 7 0.11 1.79 -21.82
C HIS A 7 -0.14 3.26 -21.40
N ALA A 8 -0.93 4.04 -22.15
CA ALA A 8 -1.16 5.45 -21.83
C ALA A 8 -2.03 5.66 -20.58
N HIS A 9 -2.97 4.75 -20.30
CA HIS A 9 -3.90 4.85 -19.18
C HIS A 9 -3.56 3.84 -18.07
N PRO A 10 -3.71 4.23 -16.80
CA PRO A 10 -3.50 3.34 -15.68
C PRO A 10 -4.53 2.20 -15.66
N ASN A 11 -4.12 1.02 -15.21
CA ASN A 11 -4.96 -0.16 -15.07
C ASN A 11 -6.03 0.03 -13.98
N TYR A 12 -5.66 0.70 -12.89
CA TYR A 12 -6.56 1.16 -11.84
C TYR A 12 -6.41 2.66 -11.71
N ALA A 13 -7.53 3.38 -11.57
CA ALA A 13 -7.53 4.83 -11.39
C ALA A 13 -8.55 5.26 -10.34
N SER A 14 -8.09 5.90 -9.26
CA SER A 14 -8.92 6.75 -8.42
C SER A 14 -8.66 8.25 -8.64
N GLY A 15 -7.61 8.60 -9.39
CA GLY A 15 -7.23 9.97 -9.75
C GLY A 15 -5.86 10.02 -10.43
N GLU A 16 -5.31 11.23 -10.58
CA GLU A 16 -4.07 11.49 -11.33
C GLU A 16 -2.96 12.17 -10.52
N ASP A 17 -3.17 12.38 -9.21
CA ASP A 17 -2.20 13.05 -8.32
C ASP A 17 -0.90 12.23 -8.18
N TYR A 18 -1.03 10.90 -8.13
CA TYR A 18 0.09 9.95 -8.09
C TYR A 18 -0.07 8.92 -9.19
N ILE A 19 0.85 8.92 -10.17
CA ILE A 19 0.93 7.90 -11.21
C ILE A 19 2.19 7.07 -10.99
N LEU A 20 2.00 5.81 -10.60
CA LEU A 20 3.09 4.91 -10.24
C LEU A 20 3.03 3.64 -11.08
N GLU A 21 4.21 3.13 -11.42
CA GLU A 21 4.37 1.83 -12.06
C GLU A 21 4.94 0.84 -11.05
N PHE A 22 4.32 -0.33 -10.99
CA PHE A 22 4.79 -1.40 -10.12
C PHE A 22 4.58 -2.74 -10.79
N ARG A 23 5.66 -3.51 -10.90
CA ARG A 23 5.75 -4.69 -11.76
C ARG A 23 5.32 -4.31 -13.19
N SER A 24 4.32 -4.98 -13.75
CA SER A 24 3.83 -4.73 -15.13
C SER A 24 2.55 -3.89 -15.18
N PHE A 25 2.16 -3.25 -14.08
CA PHE A 25 0.93 -2.48 -13.97
C PHE A 25 1.22 -1.00 -13.68
N ARG A 26 0.34 -0.14 -14.20
CA ARG A 26 0.35 1.30 -13.94
C ARG A 26 -0.88 1.66 -13.13
N TYR A 27 -0.71 2.41 -12.04
CA TYR A 27 -1.77 2.79 -11.12
C TYR A 27 -1.85 4.31 -11.02
N GLY A 28 -3.06 4.85 -11.08
CA GLY A 28 -3.35 6.26 -10.81
C GLY A 28 -4.13 6.41 -9.52
N PHE A 29 -3.64 7.25 -8.62
CA PHE A 29 -4.30 7.54 -7.35
C PHE A 29 -4.58 9.03 -7.20
N ASN A 30 -5.73 9.37 -6.63
CA ASN A 30 -5.87 10.67 -5.99
C ASN A 30 -5.17 10.66 -4.61
N THR A 31 -4.92 11.85 -4.07
CA THR A 31 -4.18 12.05 -2.82
C THR A 31 -4.80 11.33 -1.63
N ILE A 32 -6.13 11.31 -1.52
CA ILE A 32 -6.84 10.70 -0.40
C ILE A 32 -6.70 9.17 -0.45
N ASP A 33 -7.00 8.58 -1.61
CA ASP A 33 -6.92 7.12 -1.82
C ASP A 33 -5.50 6.62 -1.63
N PHE A 34 -4.50 7.31 -2.20
CA PHE A 34 -3.10 6.92 -2.03
C PHE A 34 -2.68 6.96 -0.56
N GLY A 35 -2.97 8.06 0.13
CA GLY A 35 -2.61 8.22 1.55
C GLY A 35 -3.26 7.16 2.44
N GLN A 36 -4.53 6.84 2.22
CA GLN A 36 -5.24 5.80 2.98
C GLN A 36 -4.64 4.41 2.75
N ARG A 37 -4.29 4.07 1.50
CA ARG A 37 -3.64 2.78 1.19
C ARG A 37 -2.25 2.68 1.80
N VAL A 38 -1.48 3.76 1.77
CA VAL A 38 -0.14 3.83 2.38
C VAL A 38 -0.24 3.62 3.90
N GLU A 39 -1.19 4.29 4.56
CA GLU A 39 -1.46 4.11 5.98
C GLU A 39 -1.84 2.65 6.30
N MET A 40 -2.79 2.08 5.56
CA MET A 40 -3.20 0.68 5.77
C MET A 40 -2.06 -0.31 5.53
N ALA A 41 -1.18 -0.07 4.55
CA ALA A 41 0.01 -0.88 4.34
C ALA A 41 0.99 -0.79 5.51
N ALA A 42 1.22 0.40 6.06
CA ALA A 42 2.09 0.58 7.22
C ALA A 42 1.54 -0.09 8.48
N VAL A 43 0.21 -0.06 8.67
CA VAL A 43 -0.49 -0.78 9.74
C VAL A 43 -0.38 -2.30 9.57
N GLU A 44 -0.58 -2.81 8.35
CA GLU A 44 -0.49 -4.24 8.05
C GLU A 44 0.92 -4.79 8.32
N LEU A 45 1.97 -4.03 7.96
CA LEU A 45 3.36 -4.37 8.32
C LEU A 45 3.64 -4.23 9.82
N GLY A 46 2.78 -3.54 10.57
CA GLY A 46 3.00 -3.24 11.98
C GLY A 46 4.10 -2.20 12.22
N LEU A 47 4.38 -1.35 11.23
CA LEU A 47 5.28 -0.20 11.38
C LEU A 47 4.65 0.89 12.26
N VAL A 48 3.32 1.04 12.17
CA VAL A 48 2.54 2.03 12.92
C VAL A 48 1.25 1.39 13.45
N GLU A 49 0.69 1.97 14.51
CA GLU A 49 -0.61 1.55 15.04
C GLU A 49 -1.78 2.13 14.24
N ALA A 50 -2.86 1.35 14.11
CA ALA A 50 -4.05 1.74 13.36
C ALA A 50 -4.73 2.99 13.97
N GLY A 51 -5.10 3.95 13.12
CA GLY A 51 -5.84 5.15 13.53
C GLY A 51 -5.02 6.18 14.29
N MET A 52 -3.71 5.97 14.44
CA MET A 52 -2.85 6.91 15.16
C MET A 52 -2.26 7.97 14.25
N LEU A 53 -2.00 7.69 12.96
CA LEU A 53 -1.24 8.59 12.07
C LEU A 53 -1.86 9.99 11.94
N LEU A 54 -1.06 11.00 12.23
CA LEU A 54 -1.37 12.38 11.91
C LEU A 54 -1.22 12.65 10.41
N HIS A 55 -1.72 13.81 9.97
CA HIS A 55 -1.72 14.16 8.55
C HIS A 55 -0.32 14.30 7.95
N ASP A 56 0.58 14.94 8.68
CA ASP A 56 2.00 15.12 8.35
C ASP A 56 2.77 13.79 8.36
N GLU A 57 2.53 12.92 9.34
CA GLU A 57 3.13 11.59 9.39
C GLU A 57 2.70 10.72 8.20
N ARG A 58 1.43 10.80 7.81
CA ARG A 58 0.95 10.15 6.58
C ARG A 58 1.60 10.75 5.33
N ALA A 59 1.83 12.06 5.29
CA ALA A 59 2.49 12.72 4.17
C ALA A 59 3.93 12.23 4.00
N ASP A 60 4.68 12.04 5.09
CA ASP A 60 6.04 11.48 5.06
C ASP A 60 6.02 10.02 4.56
N LEU A 61 5.07 9.19 5.00
CA LEU A 61 4.93 7.83 4.45
C LEU A 61 4.56 7.83 2.96
N VAL A 62 3.69 8.75 2.54
CA VAL A 62 3.34 8.93 1.12
C VAL A 62 4.56 9.31 0.31
N GLN A 63 5.41 10.22 0.80
CA GLN A 63 6.68 10.56 0.17
C GLN A 63 7.59 9.33 0.10
N LEU A 64 7.72 8.57 1.18
CA LEU A 64 8.52 7.34 1.21
C LEU A 64 8.05 6.34 0.15
N VAL A 65 6.74 6.08 0.05
CA VAL A 65 6.20 5.11 -0.90
C VAL A 65 6.27 5.65 -2.34
N ALA A 66 6.02 6.92 -2.58
CA ALA A 66 6.09 7.50 -3.92
C ALA A 66 7.53 7.65 -4.43
N GLY A 67 8.41 8.24 -3.62
CA GLY A 67 9.78 8.60 -3.98
C GLY A 67 10.85 7.56 -3.63
N GLY A 68 10.58 6.69 -2.64
CA GLY A 68 11.55 5.72 -2.12
C GLY A 68 12.40 6.23 -0.95
N SER A 69 12.25 7.50 -0.56
CA SER A 69 12.96 8.12 0.55
C SER A 69 12.16 9.29 1.13
N VAL A 70 12.49 9.71 2.35
CA VAL A 70 12.03 10.95 2.98
C VAL A 70 13.25 11.86 3.13
N GLU A 71 13.33 12.93 2.33
CA GLU A 71 14.47 13.85 2.37
C GLU A 71 14.31 14.99 3.40
N PHE A 72 13.10 15.54 3.47
CA PHE A 72 12.76 16.67 4.32
C PHE A 72 11.55 16.29 5.18
N PRO A 73 11.76 15.51 6.25
CA PRO A 73 10.66 15.04 7.07
C PRO A 73 9.90 16.23 7.67
N VAL A 74 8.57 16.14 7.63
CA VAL A 74 7.68 17.18 8.18
C VAL A 74 6.96 16.72 9.46
N SER A 75 7.25 15.50 9.92
CA SER A 75 6.66 14.91 11.11
C SER A 75 7.68 14.12 11.94
N PRO A 76 7.36 13.77 13.20
CA PRO A 76 8.25 12.93 14.01
C PRO A 76 8.39 11.50 13.47
N LEU A 77 7.41 10.98 12.71
CA LEU A 77 7.56 9.71 11.99
C LEU A 77 8.60 9.83 10.87
N GLY A 78 8.56 10.91 10.09
CA GLY A 78 9.57 11.15 9.05
C GLY A 78 10.96 11.30 9.66
N GLU A 79 11.09 12.02 10.77
CA GLU A 79 12.35 12.14 11.51
C GLU A 79 12.84 10.78 12.02
N TYR A 80 11.94 9.95 12.56
CA TYR A 80 12.25 8.58 12.98
C TYR A 80 12.79 7.74 11.83
N LEU A 81 12.13 7.75 10.67
CA LEU A 81 12.56 7.02 9.48
C LEU A 81 13.95 7.47 9.02
N LEU A 82 14.19 8.78 9.01
CA LEU A 82 15.48 9.36 8.61
C LEU A 82 16.59 9.01 9.62
N GLN A 83 16.30 9.08 10.92
CA GLN A 83 17.28 8.84 11.98
C GLN A 83 17.66 7.36 12.12
N ARG A 84 16.70 6.44 12.01
CA ARG A 84 16.95 5.00 12.10
C ARG A 84 17.48 4.42 10.79
N GLY A 85 17.16 5.05 9.65
CA GLY A 85 17.72 4.72 8.34
C GLY A 85 17.59 3.22 8.03
N ASP A 86 18.71 2.59 7.70
CA ASP A 86 18.77 1.17 7.31
C ASP A 86 18.19 0.22 8.36
N GLU A 87 18.22 0.55 9.66
CA GLU A 87 17.63 -0.30 10.71
C GLU A 87 16.12 -0.50 10.51
N VAL A 88 15.45 0.50 9.91
CA VAL A 88 14.02 0.46 9.61
C VAL A 88 13.79 0.21 8.13
N LEU A 89 14.55 0.83 7.24
CA LEU A 89 14.33 0.70 5.79
C LEU A 89 14.71 -0.69 5.26
N SER A 90 15.64 -1.39 5.91
CA SER A 90 16.13 -2.73 5.54
C SER A 90 16.16 -3.68 6.75
N LEU A 91 15.01 -4.26 7.09
CA LEU A 91 14.87 -5.12 8.27
C LEU A 91 15.02 -6.60 7.90
N HIS A 92 15.97 -7.31 8.51
CA HIS A 92 16.24 -8.75 8.25
C HIS A 92 16.45 -9.09 6.75
N GLY A 93 16.94 -8.12 5.96
CA GLY A 93 17.13 -8.26 4.50
C GLY A 93 15.90 -7.93 3.66
N GLU A 94 14.80 -7.52 4.29
CA GLU A 94 13.56 -7.08 3.64
C GLU A 94 13.51 -5.56 3.50
N ASP A 95 13.07 -5.07 2.35
CA ASP A 95 12.99 -3.64 2.02
C ASP A 95 11.59 -3.08 2.36
N LEU A 96 11.55 -2.08 3.24
CA LEU A 96 10.29 -1.49 3.71
C LEU A 96 9.50 -0.84 2.58
N VAL A 97 10.17 -0.11 1.68
CA VAL A 97 9.53 0.60 0.58
C VAL A 97 8.87 -0.38 -0.38
N TYR A 98 9.56 -1.48 -0.70
CA TYR A 98 9.03 -2.56 -1.53
C TYR A 98 7.77 -3.17 -0.91
N TRP A 99 7.79 -3.49 0.38
CA TRP A 99 6.64 -4.13 1.03
C TRP A 99 5.45 -3.18 1.21
N LEU A 100 5.69 -1.90 1.53
CA LEU A 100 4.64 -0.88 1.51
C LEU A 100 4.00 -0.77 0.13
N ARG A 101 4.82 -0.68 -0.93
CA ARG A 101 4.37 -0.66 -2.32
C ARG A 101 3.57 -1.92 -2.66
N GLU A 102 4.09 -3.11 -2.37
CA GLU A 102 3.42 -4.39 -2.65
C GLU A 102 1.99 -4.40 -2.08
N LEU A 103 1.81 -3.97 -0.83
CA LEU A 103 0.51 -3.93 -0.17
C LEU A 103 -0.41 -2.83 -0.74
N VAL A 104 0.11 -1.62 -0.99
CA VAL A 104 -0.64 -0.53 -1.64
C VAL A 104 -1.15 -0.97 -3.01
N PHE A 105 -0.28 -1.47 -3.88
CA PHE A 105 -0.66 -1.86 -5.24
C PHE A 105 -1.52 -3.11 -5.26
N ARG A 106 -1.29 -4.06 -4.33
CA ARG A 106 -2.18 -5.21 -4.16
C ARG A 106 -3.60 -4.77 -3.83
N SER A 107 -3.77 -3.84 -2.89
CA SER A 107 -5.11 -3.36 -2.51
C SER A 107 -5.84 -2.75 -3.72
N ALA A 108 -5.14 -1.94 -4.52
CA ALA A 108 -5.70 -1.34 -5.73
C ALA A 108 -6.03 -2.38 -6.80
N TRP A 109 -5.19 -3.40 -6.92
CA TRP A 109 -5.44 -4.53 -7.81
C TRP A 109 -6.68 -5.33 -7.39
N LEU A 110 -6.91 -5.54 -6.08
CA LEU A 110 -8.12 -6.22 -5.59
C LEU A 110 -9.38 -5.42 -5.95
N ASP A 111 -9.35 -4.10 -5.79
CA ASP A 111 -10.46 -3.22 -6.16
C ASP A 111 -10.74 -3.25 -7.66
N LEU A 112 -9.70 -3.19 -8.49
CA LEU A 112 -9.84 -3.34 -9.94
C LEU A 112 -10.52 -4.66 -10.29
N ARG A 113 -10.11 -5.77 -9.66
CA ARG A 113 -10.68 -7.10 -9.94
C ARG A 113 -12.12 -7.23 -9.43
N LEU A 114 -12.48 -6.55 -8.36
CA LEU A 114 -13.88 -6.43 -7.92
C LEU A 114 -14.72 -5.66 -8.95
N ILE A 115 -14.22 -4.51 -9.42
CA ILE A 115 -14.89 -3.68 -10.43
C ILE A 115 -15.08 -4.45 -11.75
N GLU A 116 -14.09 -5.25 -12.15
CA GLU A 116 -14.16 -6.12 -13.33
C GLU A 116 -15.03 -7.38 -13.12
N GLY A 117 -15.62 -7.57 -11.94
CA GLY A 117 -16.46 -8.73 -11.62
C GLY A 117 -15.69 -10.06 -11.54
N GLN A 118 -14.37 -10.01 -11.35
CA GLN A 118 -13.51 -11.19 -11.23
C GLN A 118 -13.35 -11.68 -9.79
N LEU A 119 -13.64 -10.80 -8.82
CA LEU A 119 -13.67 -11.13 -7.41
C LEU A 119 -15.06 -10.93 -6.83
N GLU A 120 -15.33 -11.67 -5.76
CA GLU A 120 -16.41 -11.43 -4.82
C GLU A 120 -15.81 -11.08 -3.46
N VAL A 121 -16.50 -10.22 -2.71
CA VAL A 121 -16.14 -9.84 -1.34
C VAL A 121 -17.19 -10.36 -0.35
N ALA A 122 -16.74 -10.84 0.80
CA ALA A 122 -17.60 -11.14 1.93
C ALA A 122 -16.97 -10.57 3.20
N PHE A 123 -17.82 -10.13 4.13
CA PHE A 123 -17.38 -9.73 5.45
C PHE A 123 -17.12 -10.98 6.31
N ASP A 124 -15.98 -11.00 6.99
CA ASP A 124 -15.53 -12.02 7.93
C ASP A 124 -15.82 -11.49 9.35
N ASP A 125 -16.99 -11.85 9.90
CA ASP A 125 -17.46 -11.39 11.21
C ASP A 125 -16.53 -11.81 12.36
N GLU A 126 -15.80 -12.90 12.21
CA GLU A 126 -14.89 -13.42 13.25
C GLU A 126 -13.68 -12.50 13.43
N ASN A 127 -13.13 -12.02 12.30
CA ASN A 127 -11.93 -11.19 12.30
C ASN A 127 -12.24 -9.69 12.12
N GLY A 128 -13.49 -9.33 11.81
CA GLY A 128 -13.89 -7.97 11.48
C GLY A 128 -13.23 -7.44 10.20
N THR A 129 -12.96 -8.32 9.23
CA THR A 129 -12.23 -7.97 7.99
C THR A 129 -13.02 -8.33 6.74
N PHE A 130 -12.58 -7.84 5.58
CA PHE A 130 -13.10 -8.28 4.29
C PHE A 130 -12.25 -9.41 3.71
N ALA A 131 -12.91 -10.47 3.25
CA ALA A 131 -12.30 -11.58 2.54
C ALA A 131 -12.67 -11.53 1.06
N TYR A 132 -11.68 -11.79 0.21
CA TYR A 132 -11.83 -11.80 -1.24
C TYR A 132 -11.82 -13.23 -1.77
N PHE A 133 -12.62 -13.49 -2.80
CA PHE A 133 -12.77 -14.80 -3.43
C PHE A 133 -12.81 -14.64 -4.95
N PRO A 134 -12.28 -15.57 -5.75
CA PRO A 134 -12.55 -15.58 -7.18
C PRO A 134 -14.06 -15.72 -7.42
N ALA A 135 -14.57 -14.98 -8.40
CA ALA A 135 -15.99 -15.05 -8.78
C ALA A 135 -16.42 -16.50 -9.05
N GLY A 136 -17.53 -16.93 -8.46
CA GLY A 136 -18.04 -18.31 -8.56
C GLY A 136 -17.29 -19.36 -7.73
N HIS A 137 -16.23 -19.00 -6.99
CA HIS A 137 -15.39 -19.93 -6.22
C HIS A 137 -15.18 -19.50 -4.76
N ARG A 138 -16.28 -19.35 -4.01
CA ARG A 138 -16.28 -18.90 -2.60
C ARG A 138 -15.51 -19.78 -1.60
N SER A 139 -15.15 -21.01 -1.96
CA SER A 139 -14.31 -21.86 -1.11
C SER A 139 -12.82 -21.49 -1.15
N ARG A 140 -12.38 -20.64 -2.09
CA ARG A 140 -10.98 -20.25 -2.25
C ARG A 140 -10.76 -18.80 -1.79
N ARG A 141 -10.44 -18.63 -0.50
CA ARG A 141 -10.08 -17.32 0.06
C ARG A 141 -8.77 -16.82 -0.53
N ILE A 142 -8.74 -15.55 -0.90
CA ILE A 142 -7.54 -14.80 -1.29
C ILE A 142 -7.13 -13.97 -0.06
N GLY A 143 -6.14 -14.46 0.68
CA GLY A 143 -5.52 -13.72 1.79
C GLY A 143 -4.42 -12.77 1.31
N PRO A 144 -3.88 -11.89 2.18
CA PRO A 144 -2.65 -11.17 1.89
C PRO A 144 -1.51 -12.17 1.60
N PRO A 145 -0.51 -11.80 0.77
CA PRO A 145 0.69 -12.62 0.65
C PRO A 145 1.36 -12.72 2.03
N PRO A 146 2.07 -13.82 2.33
CA PRO A 146 2.99 -13.82 3.46
C PRO A 146 3.93 -12.62 3.33
N HIS A 147 3.96 -11.78 4.36
CA HIS A 147 4.82 -10.60 4.42
C HIS A 147 5.59 -10.58 5.75
N PRO A 148 6.78 -9.99 5.78
CA PRO A 148 7.52 -9.70 7.01
C PRO A 148 6.77 -8.70 7.90
N SER A 149 7.26 -8.54 9.13
CA SER A 149 6.69 -7.67 10.15
C SER A 149 7.72 -6.65 10.61
N TRP A 150 7.32 -5.39 10.65
CA TRP A 150 8.09 -4.25 11.17
C TRP A 150 7.86 -3.96 12.66
N ARG A 151 7.04 -4.77 13.34
CA ARG A 151 6.70 -4.56 14.77
C ARG A 151 7.90 -4.41 15.71
N GLU A 152 9.02 -5.07 15.44
CA GLU A 152 10.26 -4.95 16.24
C GLU A 152 10.81 -3.53 16.25
N VAL A 153 10.59 -2.79 15.16
CA VAL A 153 11.01 -1.42 14.95
C VAL A 153 9.78 -0.54 14.69
N ALA A 154 8.65 -0.84 15.34
CA ALA A 154 7.46 -0.02 15.20
C ALA A 154 7.75 1.41 15.71
N TYR A 155 7.29 2.40 14.95
CA TYR A 155 7.29 3.76 15.41
C TYR A 155 6.26 3.91 16.54
N THR A 156 6.73 4.43 17.66
CA THR A 156 5.93 4.78 18.83
C THR A 156 6.22 6.24 19.17
N ARG A 157 5.18 7.00 19.52
CA ARG A 157 5.30 8.41 19.91
C ARG A 157 5.82 8.58 21.33
#